data_AF-A0A357B2G4-F1
#
_entry.id   AF-A0A357B2G4-F1
#
_cell.length_a   1.000
_cell.length_b   1.000
_cell.length_c   1.000
_cell.angle_alpha   90.00
_cell.angle_beta   90.00
_cell.angle_gamma   90.00
#
_symmetry.space_group_name_H-M   'P 1'
#
loop_
_entity.id
_entity.type
_entity.pdbx_description
1 polymer ?
#
loop_
_entity_poly.entity_id
_entity_poly.type
_entity_poly.pdbx_seq_one_letter_code
_entity_poly.pdbx_strand_id
1 'polypeptide(L)'
;YHHEWWNGTGYPYGISYDAIPLIARITTVCDAYDAMTSSRIYRESHSHDHARQELKQYAGIQFDPELVRVFLAADVGSAFFSDALLSHL
;
A
#
# COMPACT_ATOMS: atom_id res chain seq x y z
N TYR A 1 -5.00 14.01 -5.61
CA TYR A 1 -3.67 13.63 -5.09
C TYR A 1 -3.37 12.13 -5.19
N HIS A 2 -4.34 11.21 -5.22
CA HIS A 2 -4.01 9.76 -5.23
C HIS A 2 -3.28 9.29 -6.51
N HIS A 3 -3.29 10.08 -7.59
CA HIS A 3 -2.50 9.86 -8.82
C HIS A 3 -1.15 10.61 -8.84
N GLU A 4 -0.83 11.38 -7.80
CA GLU A 4 0.54 11.90 -7.63
C GLU A 4 1.45 10.72 -7.27
N TRP A 5 2.67 10.75 -7.82
CA TRP A 5 3.67 9.72 -7.56
C TRP A 5 4.74 10.28 -6.65
N TRP A 6 5.28 9.45 -5.76
CA TRP A 6 6.30 9.84 -4.80
C TRP A 6 7.48 10.60 -5.44
N ASN A 7 7.93 10.17 -6.62
CA ASN A 7 9.03 10.78 -7.37
C ASN A 7 8.66 12.07 -8.14
N GLY A 8 7.39 12.48 -8.14
CA GLY A 8 6.89 13.66 -8.86
C GLY A 8 6.50 13.44 -10.32
N THR A 9 6.52 12.21 -10.85
CA THR A 9 6.09 11.93 -12.23
C THR A 9 4.59 11.66 -12.37
N GLY A 10 3.83 11.85 -11.30
CA GLY A 10 2.37 11.70 -11.27
C GLY A 10 1.64 12.98 -11.68
N TYR A 11 0.31 12.98 -11.51
CA TYR A 11 -0.57 14.06 -11.98
C TYR A 11 -1.74 14.30 -11.01
N PRO A 12 -2.42 15.47 -11.06
CA PRO A 12 -2.31 16.56 -12.05
C PRO A 12 -1.31 17.67 -11.73
N TYR A 13 -0.75 17.71 -10.52
CA TYR A 13 0.05 18.84 -10.05
C TYR A 13 1.56 18.61 -10.17
N GLY A 14 2.01 17.36 -10.31
CA GLY A 14 3.43 17.03 -10.44
C GLY A 14 4.20 17.28 -9.14
N ILE A 15 3.53 17.13 -8.00
CA ILE A 15 4.13 17.31 -6.68
C ILE A 15 4.74 15.99 -6.20
N SER A 16 5.78 16.08 -5.38
CA SER A 16 6.60 14.93 -4.97
C SER A 16 6.84 14.88 -3.46
N TYR A 17 7.29 13.71 -3.00
CA TYR A 17 7.71 13.50 -1.62
C TYR A 17 6.66 13.99 -0.60
N ASP A 18 7.08 14.77 0.38
CA ASP A 18 6.23 15.29 1.45
C ASP A 18 5.28 16.41 1.03
N ALA A 19 5.42 16.96 -0.18
CA ALA A 19 4.41 17.87 -0.73
C ALA A 19 3.09 17.13 -1.01
N ILE A 20 3.14 15.81 -1.21
CA ILE A 20 1.95 14.97 -1.33
C ILE A 20 1.36 14.78 0.08
N PRO A 21 0.08 15.15 0.31
CA PRO A 21 -0.57 14.97 1.61
C PRO A 21 -0.45 13.52 2.08
N LEU A 22 -0.13 13.30 3.36
CA LEU A 22 0.06 11.96 3.92
C LEU A 22 -1.12 11.03 3.63
N ILE A 23 -2.36 11.53 3.77
CA ILE A 23 -3.57 10.76 3.46
C ILE A 23 -3.59 10.27 2.02
N ALA A 24 -3.13 11.09 1.06
CA ALA A 24 -3.07 10.70 -0.34
C ALA A 24 -2.04 9.58 -0.55
N ARG A 25 -0.84 9.72 0.05
CA ARG A 25 0.20 8.69 0.00
C ARG A 25 -0.26 7.35 0.55
N ILE A 26 -0.99 7.36 1.68
CA ILE A 26 -1.60 6.15 2.27
C ILE A 26 -2.64 5.56 1.31
N THR A 27 -3.58 6.38 0.83
CA THR A 27 -4.66 5.88 -0.05
C THR A 27 -4.13 5.30 -1.35
N THR A 28 -3.05 5.84 -1.92
CA THR A 28 -2.44 5.33 -3.15
C THR A 28 -1.87 3.91 -2.97
N VAL A 29 -1.27 3.60 -1.81
CA VAL A 29 -0.79 2.25 -1.49
C VAL A 29 -1.97 1.28 -1.34
N CYS A 30 -3.01 1.68 -0.59
CA CYS A 30 -4.20 0.85 -0.37
C CYS A 30 -4.97 0.58 -1.67
N ASP A 31 -5.18 1.61 -2.49
CA ASP A 31 -5.92 1.52 -3.75
C ASP A 31 -5.18 0.62 -4.77
N ALA A 32 -3.86 0.75 -4.87
CA ALA A 32 -3.05 -0.13 -5.72
C ALA A 32 -3.14 -1.60 -5.27
N TYR A 33 -3.03 -1.86 -3.97
CA TYR A 33 -3.12 -3.22 -3.43
C TYR A 33 -4.51 -3.83 -3.66
N ASP A 34 -5.58 -3.09 -3.36
CA ASP A 34 -6.95 -3.54 -3.59
C ASP A 34 -7.21 -3.77 -5.08
N ALA A 35 -6.78 -2.84 -5.96
CA ALA A 35 -6.92 -2.99 -7.39
C ALA A 35 -6.22 -4.26 -7.93
N MET A 36 -5.07 -4.63 -7.35
CA MET A 36 -4.33 -5.84 -7.71
C MET A 36 -5.00 -7.13 -7.21
N THR A 37 -5.51 -7.13 -5.98
CA THR A 37 -5.96 -8.34 -5.26
C THR A 37 -7.46 -8.59 -5.31
N SER A 38 -8.26 -7.60 -5.68
CA SER A 38 -9.70 -7.75 -5.84
C SER A 38 -10.06 -8.28 -7.23
N SER A 39 -10.90 -9.33 -7.26
CA SER A 39 -11.45 -9.88 -8.51
C SER A 39 -12.40 -8.87 -9.15
N ARG A 40 -12.21 -8.58 -10.44
CA ARG A 40 -13.09 -7.68 -11.21
C ARG A 40 -13.72 -8.45 -12.37
N ILE A 41 -14.86 -7.98 -12.88
CA ILE A 41 -15.66 -8.65 -13.94
C ILE A 41 -14.81 -9.04 -15.17
N TYR A 42 -13.73 -8.31 -15.44
CA TYR A 42 -12.86 -8.51 -16.60
C TYR A 42 -11.43 -8.97 -16.27
N ARG A 43 -11.13 -9.29 -15.01
CA ARG A 43 -9.76 -9.61 -14.57
C ARG A 43 -9.76 -10.48 -13.31
N GLU A 44 -9.10 -11.64 -13.40
CA GLU A 44 -8.77 -12.42 -12.22
C GLU A 44 -7.82 -11.63 -11.30
N SER A 45 -7.98 -11.80 -9.99
CA SER A 45 -7.12 -11.13 -9.02
C SER A 45 -5.69 -11.66 -9.11
N HIS A 46 -4.70 -10.78 -8.91
CA HIS A 46 -3.34 -11.22 -8.64
C HIS A 46 -3.25 -11.79 -7.22
N SER A 47 -2.27 -12.65 -6.99
CA SER A 47 -1.96 -13.12 -5.64
C SER A 47 -1.49 -11.96 -4.76
N HIS A 48 -1.66 -12.13 -3.44
CA HIS A 48 -1.11 -11.19 -2.47
C HIS A 48 0.41 -11.05 -2.62
N ASP A 49 1.14 -12.13 -2.91
CA ASP A 49 2.59 -12.08 -3.16
C ASP A 49 2.95 -11.19 -4.35
N HIS A 50 2.19 -11.29 -5.44
CA HIS A 50 2.37 -10.43 -6.61
C HIS A 50 2.13 -8.95 -6.23
N ALA A 51 1.02 -8.66 -5.53
CA ALA A 51 0.72 -7.30 -5.09
C ALA A 51 1.82 -6.74 -4.17
N ARG A 52 2.36 -7.56 -3.25
CA ARG A 52 3.47 -7.17 -2.37
C ARG A 52 4.75 -6.91 -3.17
N GLN A 53 5.04 -7.70 -4.18
CA GLN A 53 6.22 -7.52 -5.03
C GLN A 53 6.13 -6.24 -5.86
N GLU A 54 4.96 -5.94 -6.43
CA GLU A 54 4.71 -4.68 -7.16
C GLU A 54 4.89 -3.46 -6.26
N LEU A 55 4.31 -3.48 -5.04
CA LEU A 55 4.49 -2.38 -4.09
C LEU A 55 5.98 -2.15 -3.74
N LYS A 56 6.76 -3.23 -3.56
CA LYS A 56 8.22 -3.13 -3.34
C LYS A 56 8.94 -2.56 -4.55
N GLN A 57 8.60 -3.01 -5.75
CA GLN A 57 9.24 -2.60 -7.00
C GLN A 57 9.07 -1.09 -7.26
N TYR A 58 7.91 -0.53 -6.93
CA TYR A 58 7.61 0.88 -7.17
C TYR A 58 7.73 1.77 -5.92
N ALA A 59 8.28 1.25 -4.83
CA ALA A 59 8.65 2.05 -3.66
C ALA A 59 9.72 3.08 -4.04
N GLY A 60 9.48 4.35 -3.71
CA GLY A 60 10.37 5.45 -4.10
C GLY A 60 10.13 5.99 -5.51
N ILE A 61 9.26 5.34 -6.29
CA ILE A 61 8.83 5.79 -7.62
C ILE A 61 7.38 6.28 -7.51
N GLN A 62 6.44 5.34 -7.40
CA GLN A 62 5.02 5.64 -7.28
C GLN A 62 4.62 5.81 -5.81
N PHE A 63 5.16 4.97 -4.93
CA PHE A 63 4.74 4.90 -3.54
C PHE A 63 5.79 5.48 -2.59
N ASP A 64 5.33 6.05 -1.49
CA ASP A 64 6.20 6.41 -0.37
C ASP A 64 6.88 5.14 0.19
N PRO A 65 8.23 5.04 0.18
CA PRO A 65 8.94 3.86 0.65
C PRO A 65 8.62 3.47 2.08
N GLU A 66 8.39 4.46 2.96
CA GLU A 66 8.13 4.20 4.37
C GLU A 66 6.73 3.62 4.57
N LEU A 67 5.74 4.10 3.81
CA LEU A 67 4.40 3.53 3.84
C LEU A 67 4.37 2.12 3.25
N VAL A 68 5.13 1.85 2.18
CA VAL A 68 5.29 0.47 1.67
C VAL A 68 5.91 -0.43 2.73
N ARG A 69 6.97 0.04 3.43
CA ARG A 69 7.61 -0.71 4.51
C ARG A 69 6.62 -1.04 5.63
N VAL A 70 5.87 -0.06 6.11
CA VAL A 70 4.87 -0.24 7.18
C VAL A 70 3.73 -1.16 6.73
N PHE A 71 3.20 -0.96 5.53
CA PHE A 71 2.12 -1.79 4.97
C PHE A 71 2.52 -3.26 4.88
N LEU A 72 3.73 -3.54 4.38
CA LEU A 72 4.25 -4.90 4.25
C LEU A 72 4.67 -5.52 5.59
N ALA A 73 4.98 -4.69 6.59
CA ALA A 73 5.27 -5.12 7.96
C ALA A 73 4.00 -5.42 8.76
N ALA A 74 2.86 -4.77 8.46
CA ALA A 74 1.59 -5.08 9.11
C ALA A 74 1.08 -6.49 8.77
N ASP A 75 1.47 -7.01 7.60
CA ASP A 75 1.14 -8.35 7.13
C ASP A 75 2.12 -9.42 7.66
N VAL A 76 2.46 -9.34 8.96
CA VAL A 76 3.03 -10.47 9.71
C VAL A 76 1.87 -11.41 10.01
N GLY A 77 1.77 -12.50 9.24
CA GLY A 77 0.66 -13.45 9.27
C GLY A 77 0.20 -13.87 10.66
N SER A 78 -1.13 -14.03 10.78
CA SER A 78 -1.84 -14.81 11.82
C SER A 78 -1.54 -14.57 13.31
N ALA A 79 -0.75 -13.57 13.71
CA ALA A 79 -0.26 -13.47 15.10
C ALA A 79 -0.67 -12.18 15.85
N PHE A 80 -1.49 -11.30 15.29
CA PHE A 80 -1.95 -10.10 16.01
C PHE A 80 -3.17 -10.34 16.95
N PHE A 81 -3.73 -11.55 17.00
CA PHE A 81 -4.91 -11.86 17.82
C PHE A 81 -4.73 -12.87 18.96
N SER A 82 -3.53 -13.36 19.31
CA SER A 82 -3.40 -14.31 20.44
C SER A 82 -3.04 -13.72 21.81
N ASP A 83 -2.44 -12.53 21.90
CA ASP A 83 -1.78 -12.13 23.17
C ASP A 83 -2.45 -10.99 23.94
N ALA A 84 -3.70 -10.64 23.62
CA ALA A 84 -4.42 -9.56 24.33
C ALA A 84 -5.75 -9.97 24.99
N LEU A 85 -6.12 -11.26 25.06
CA LEU A 85 -7.40 -11.67 25.64
C LEU A 85 -7.38 -12.88 26.60
N LEU A 86 -6.23 -13.27 27.15
CA LEU A 86 -6.16 -14.31 28.21
C LEU A 86 -5.24 -13.89 29.36
N SER A 87 -5.50 -12.73 29.97
CA SER A 87 -4.97 -12.41 31.30
C SER A 87 -6.06 -12.19 32.36
N HIS A 88 -7.34 -12.36 32.03
CA HIS A 88 -8.47 -12.27 32.97
C HIS A 88 -9.53 -13.38 32.81
N LEU A 89 -9.08 -14.63 32.68
CA LEU A 89 -9.81 -15.83 33.10
C LEU A 89 -8.80 -16.81 33.73
#